data_AF-A0A9D6F0M2-F1
#
_entry.id   AF-A0A9D6F0M2-F1
#
_cell.length_a   1.000
_cell.length_b   1.000
_cell.length_c   1.000
_cell.angle_alpha   90.00
_cell.angle_beta   90.00
_cell.angle_gamma   90.00
#
_symmetry.space_group_name_H-M   'P 1'
#
loop_
_entity.id
_entity.type
_entity.pdbx_description
1 polymer ?
#
loop_
_entity_poly.entity_id
_entity_poly.type
_entity_poly.pdbx_seq_one_letter_code
_entity_poly.pdbx_strand_id
1 'polypeptide(L)'
;MPAPRRTVSAATAVKKKPRRLAPSLVDLTEWEAMKATRRNLRPADAVRECAYLSEEYRKRFGMPEISLKKIVKALQAKKISFVLTGAHGIATWTGRPRSTKDVDILVKSGRNHARAVKALRELYPELEVHNLTGVAAFVVPGERESVIDVTFPHRHDIAETLATAIWLENEGLRYRIPRLEAALANKYGAMLALNRDHVKRAQDAVDFMGMARHSTDEGRDPIDMEWLAKLGELVWPGGGGEEIIRFVEQAKAGVVPNPMGR
;
A
#
# COMPACT_ATOMS: atom_id res chain seq x y z
N MET A 1 -28.20 60.74 21.82
CA MET A 1 -27.72 61.10 20.46
C MET A 1 -27.91 59.89 19.54
N PRO A 2 -28.70 59.97 18.47
CA PRO A 2 -28.92 58.85 17.57
C PRO A 2 -27.75 58.69 16.58
N ALA A 3 -27.31 57.44 16.36
CA ALA A 3 -26.22 57.11 15.45
C ALA A 3 -26.62 57.33 13.98
N PRO A 4 -25.68 57.75 13.10
CA PRO A 4 -25.98 58.03 11.70
C PRO A 4 -26.28 56.74 10.92
N ARG A 5 -27.37 56.75 10.15
CA ARG A 5 -27.73 55.68 9.21
C ARG A 5 -26.69 55.60 8.08
N ARG A 6 -26.00 54.47 7.97
CA ARG A 6 -25.17 54.11 6.81
C ARG A 6 -26.06 53.88 5.59
N THR A 7 -25.90 54.71 4.56
CA THR A 7 -26.44 54.48 3.22
C THR A 7 -25.64 53.38 2.55
N VAL A 8 -26.31 52.28 2.19
CA VAL A 8 -25.70 51.17 1.45
C VAL A 8 -25.76 51.53 -0.04
N SER A 9 -24.60 51.79 -0.64
CA SER A 9 -24.48 52.04 -2.08
C SER A 9 -24.84 50.78 -2.87
N ALA A 10 -25.73 50.92 -3.86
CA ALA A 10 -26.13 49.84 -4.75
C ALA A 10 -24.94 49.44 -5.64
N ALA A 11 -24.31 48.31 -5.31
CA ALA A 11 -23.24 47.74 -6.12
C ALA A 11 -23.79 47.22 -7.45
N THR A 12 -23.26 47.75 -8.55
CA THR A 12 -23.59 47.37 -9.92
C THR A 12 -23.19 45.90 -10.16
N ALA A 13 -24.18 45.03 -10.34
CA ALA A 13 -23.95 43.62 -10.63
C ALA A 13 -23.30 43.44 -12.01
N VAL A 14 -21.99 43.17 -12.04
CA VAL A 14 -21.27 42.79 -13.26
C VAL A 14 -21.77 41.41 -13.69
N LYS A 15 -22.56 41.37 -14.79
CA LYS A 15 -22.97 40.12 -15.46
C LYS A 15 -21.74 39.41 -16.03
N LYS A 16 -21.07 38.58 -15.23
CA LYS A 16 -20.02 37.69 -15.72
C LYS A 16 -20.65 36.69 -16.69
N LYS A 17 -20.18 36.69 -17.95
CA LYS A 17 -20.55 35.67 -18.94
C LYS A 17 -20.24 34.28 -18.35
N PRO A 18 -21.15 33.30 -18.49
CA PRO A 18 -20.91 31.94 -18.03
C PRO A 18 -19.64 31.41 -18.70
N ARG A 19 -18.66 31.04 -17.87
CA ARG A 19 -17.40 30.46 -18.33
C ARG A 19 -17.77 29.14 -19.00
N ARG A 20 -17.54 29.00 -20.32
CA ARG A 20 -17.72 27.72 -21.02
C ARG A 20 -16.93 26.67 -20.24
N LEU A 21 -17.62 25.68 -19.68
CA LEU A 21 -16.97 24.55 -19.05
C LEU A 21 -16.11 23.89 -20.12
N ALA A 22 -14.85 23.61 -19.78
CA ALA A 22 -13.98 22.82 -20.65
C ALA A 22 -14.71 21.53 -21.04
N PRO A 23 -14.51 20.99 -22.27
CA PRO A 23 -15.08 19.72 -22.65
C PRO A 23 -14.85 18.70 -21.54
N SER A 24 -15.89 17.96 -21.19
CA SER A 24 -15.83 17.01 -20.09
C SER A 24 -14.72 16.01 -20.39
N LEU A 25 -13.86 15.73 -19.40
CA LEU A 25 -12.78 14.74 -19.53
C LEU A 25 -13.31 13.31 -19.75
N VAL A 26 -14.63 13.12 -19.75
CA VAL A 26 -15.32 11.83 -19.76
C VAL A 26 -15.34 11.19 -21.16
N ASP A 27 -15.13 11.98 -22.24
CA ASP A 27 -15.22 11.48 -23.63
C ASP A 27 -13.86 11.41 -24.36
N LEU A 28 -12.75 11.55 -23.63
CA LEU A 28 -11.42 11.45 -24.21
C LEU A 28 -10.93 10.00 -24.13
N THR A 29 -11.08 9.24 -25.21
CA THR A 29 -10.55 7.86 -25.33
C THR A 29 -9.07 7.78 -24.95
N GLU A 30 -8.29 8.81 -25.30
CA GLU A 30 -6.87 8.94 -24.92
C GLU A 30 -6.68 9.07 -23.40
N TRP A 31 -7.59 9.73 -22.71
CA TRP A 31 -7.57 9.87 -21.25
C TRP A 31 -7.86 8.54 -20.55
N GLU A 32 -8.87 7.80 -21.03
CA GLU A 32 -9.16 6.46 -20.52
C GLU A 32 -8.00 5.49 -20.81
N ALA A 33 -7.40 5.57 -22.00
CA ALA A 33 -6.22 4.81 -22.35
C ALA A 33 -5.05 5.13 -21.41
N MET A 34 -4.77 6.42 -21.17
CA MET A 34 -3.72 6.87 -20.26
C MET A 34 -3.94 6.38 -18.81
N LYS A 35 -5.19 6.41 -18.31
CA LYS A 35 -5.54 5.85 -17.00
C LYS A 35 -5.41 4.33 -16.97
N ALA A 36 -5.61 3.67 -18.11
CA ALA A 36 -5.44 2.22 -18.25
C ALA A 36 -3.96 1.83 -18.30
N THR A 37 -3.07 2.71 -18.80
CA THR A 37 -1.63 2.44 -18.88
C THR A 37 -1.04 2.24 -17.49
N ARG A 38 -0.39 1.10 -17.28
CA ARG A 38 0.47 0.87 -16.13
C ARG A 38 1.87 1.31 -16.48
N ARG A 39 2.62 1.75 -15.47
CA ARG A 39 3.99 2.20 -15.68
C ARG A 39 4.95 1.07 -15.35
N ASN A 40 5.82 0.77 -16.32
CA ASN A 40 6.90 -0.19 -16.14
C ASN A 40 8.07 0.39 -15.35
N LEU A 41 7.80 0.82 -14.11
CA LEU A 41 8.82 1.36 -13.21
C LEU A 41 9.76 0.23 -12.74
N ARG A 42 11.04 0.59 -12.57
CA ARG A 42 11.97 -0.27 -11.83
C ARG A 42 11.51 -0.38 -10.37
N PRO A 43 11.77 -1.50 -9.69
CA PRO A 43 11.28 -1.71 -8.32
C PRO A 43 11.58 -0.57 -7.34
N ALA A 44 12.84 -0.10 -7.33
CA ALA A 44 13.29 1.01 -6.51
C ALA A 44 12.59 2.35 -6.81
N ASP A 45 12.27 2.62 -8.08
CA ASP A 45 11.57 3.84 -8.49
C ASP A 45 10.09 3.79 -8.06
N ALA A 46 9.45 2.62 -8.15
CA ALA A 46 8.07 2.42 -7.71
C ALA A 46 7.91 2.62 -6.19
N VAL A 47 8.84 2.10 -5.38
CA VAL A 47 8.86 2.31 -3.93
C VAL A 47 9.08 3.79 -3.60
N ARG A 48 10.03 4.45 -4.28
CA ARG A 48 10.30 5.89 -4.08
C ARG A 48 9.07 6.74 -4.41
N GLU A 49 8.39 6.45 -5.52
CA GLU A 49 7.19 7.19 -5.90
C GLU A 49 6.04 6.95 -4.92
N CYS A 50 5.84 5.72 -4.45
CA CYS A 50 4.86 5.42 -3.40
C CYS A 50 5.14 6.20 -2.11
N ALA A 51 6.41 6.29 -1.71
CA ALA A 51 6.84 7.09 -0.56
C ALA A 51 6.56 8.60 -0.77
N TYR A 52 6.95 9.14 -1.94
CA TYR A 52 6.69 10.54 -2.29
C TYR A 52 5.19 10.88 -2.24
N LEU A 53 4.35 10.08 -2.88
CA LEU A 53 2.89 10.27 -2.89
C LEU A 53 2.30 10.22 -1.48
N SER A 54 2.84 9.35 -0.61
CA SER A 54 2.39 9.22 0.78
C SER A 54 2.80 10.43 1.62
N GLU A 55 4.01 10.95 1.43
CA GLU A 55 4.48 12.19 2.07
C GLU A 55 3.64 13.41 1.63
N GLU A 56 3.35 13.55 0.33
CA GLU A 56 2.52 14.63 -0.19
C GLU A 56 1.07 14.54 0.30
N TYR A 57 0.50 13.33 0.38
CA TYR A 57 -0.81 13.11 0.99
C TYR A 57 -0.83 13.62 2.44
N ARG A 58 0.15 13.22 3.26
CA ARG A 58 0.23 13.65 4.66
C ARG A 58 0.35 15.16 4.80
N LYS A 59 1.24 15.80 4.04
CA LYS A 59 1.42 17.27 4.04
C LYS A 59 0.12 17.98 3.71
N ARG A 60 -0.58 17.54 2.65
CA ARG A 60 -1.83 18.15 2.19
C ARG A 60 -2.94 18.09 3.23
N PHE A 61 -3.01 17.02 4.02
CA PHE A 61 -4.04 16.82 5.03
C PHE A 61 -3.58 17.14 6.45
N GLY A 62 -2.42 17.77 6.62
CA GLY A 62 -1.89 18.17 7.93
C GLY A 62 -1.64 16.99 8.87
N MET A 63 -1.33 15.81 8.33
CA MET A 63 -1.04 14.61 9.11
C MET A 63 0.41 14.61 9.62
N PRO A 64 0.71 13.88 10.72
CA PRO A 64 2.08 13.72 11.20
C PRO A 64 3.03 13.19 10.12
N GLU A 65 4.26 13.69 10.13
CA GLU A 65 5.30 13.34 9.16
C GLU A 65 5.85 11.94 9.44
N ILE A 66 5.46 10.97 8.61
CA ILE A 66 6.05 9.63 8.61
C ILE A 66 6.85 9.48 7.32
N SER A 67 8.17 9.38 7.45
CA SER A 67 9.08 9.32 6.30
C SER A 67 9.69 7.93 6.18
N LEU A 68 9.41 7.27 5.06
CA LEU A 68 10.00 5.96 4.73
C LEU A 68 11.53 6.00 4.80
N LYS A 69 12.13 7.10 4.33
CA LYS A 69 13.59 7.28 4.33
C LYS A 69 14.16 7.29 5.76
N LYS A 70 13.50 7.97 6.70
CA LYS A 70 13.91 8.00 8.12
C LYS A 70 13.78 6.60 8.74
N ILE A 71 12.67 5.91 8.47
CA ILE A 71 12.43 4.53 8.94
C ILE A 71 13.51 3.57 8.45
N VAL A 72 13.78 3.53 7.15
CA VAL A 72 14.79 2.63 6.55
C VAL A 72 16.16 2.89 7.18
N LYS A 73 16.58 4.16 7.28
CA LYS A 73 17.87 4.52 7.90
C LYS A 73 17.94 4.09 9.36
N ALA A 74 16.89 4.27 10.14
CA ALA A 74 16.87 3.86 11.55
C ALA A 74 17.02 2.34 11.71
N LEU A 75 16.30 1.54 10.90
CA LEU A 75 16.43 0.09 10.92
C LEU A 75 17.81 -0.39 10.46
N GLN A 76 18.37 0.24 9.42
CA GLN A 76 19.71 -0.06 8.92
C GLN A 76 20.81 0.28 9.94
N ALA A 77 20.73 1.44 10.60
CA ALA A 77 21.69 1.86 11.63
C ALA A 77 21.74 0.86 12.80
N LYS A 78 20.60 0.25 13.13
CA LYS A 78 20.50 -0.81 14.14
C LYS A 78 20.78 -2.21 13.56
N LYS A 79 21.16 -2.35 12.28
CA LYS A 79 21.41 -3.65 11.60
C LYS A 79 20.23 -4.62 11.75
N ILE A 80 19.01 -4.12 11.57
CA ILE A 80 17.79 -4.92 11.62
C ILE A 80 17.46 -5.33 10.19
N SER A 81 17.31 -6.63 9.96
CA SER A 81 16.85 -7.14 8.65
C SER A 81 15.33 -7.06 8.56
N PHE A 82 14.82 -6.43 7.51
CA PHE A 82 13.40 -6.18 7.31
C PHE A 82 13.01 -6.32 5.84
N VAL A 83 11.70 -6.37 5.59
CA VAL A 83 11.06 -6.33 4.27
C VAL A 83 9.98 -5.25 4.31
N LEU A 84 9.96 -4.35 3.34
CA LEU A 84 8.86 -3.41 3.15
C LEU A 84 7.71 -4.15 2.50
N THR A 85 6.56 -4.19 3.16
CA THR A 85 5.33 -4.84 2.66
C THR A 85 4.28 -3.79 2.35
N GLY A 86 3.00 -4.18 2.29
CA GLY A 86 1.91 -3.24 2.06
C GLY A 86 2.04 -2.46 0.75
N ALA A 87 1.51 -1.24 0.70
CA ALA A 87 1.49 -0.43 -0.52
C ALA A 87 2.91 -0.16 -1.07
N HIS A 88 3.90 0.07 -0.20
CA HIS A 88 5.28 0.29 -0.61
C HIS A 88 5.89 -0.96 -1.25
N GLY A 89 5.74 -2.12 -0.60
CA GLY A 89 6.28 -3.39 -1.11
C GLY A 89 5.63 -3.86 -2.40
N ILE A 90 4.33 -3.59 -2.60
CA ILE A 90 3.59 -4.02 -3.80
C ILE A 90 3.60 -3.00 -4.93
N ALA A 91 4.04 -1.75 -4.71
CA ALA A 91 4.03 -0.71 -5.74
C ALA A 91 4.78 -1.12 -7.01
N THR A 92 5.86 -1.90 -6.85
CA THR A 92 6.60 -2.54 -7.95
C THR A 92 5.71 -3.44 -8.79
N TRP A 93 4.87 -4.22 -8.14
CA TRP A 93 4.08 -5.28 -8.74
C TRP A 93 2.75 -4.78 -9.31
N THR A 94 2.18 -3.68 -8.81
CA THR A 94 0.92 -3.14 -9.35
C THR A 94 1.11 -2.29 -10.61
N GLY A 95 2.34 -1.81 -10.86
CA GLY A 95 2.63 -0.86 -11.95
C GLY A 95 1.99 0.52 -11.75
N ARG A 96 1.40 0.76 -10.57
CA ARG A 96 0.69 1.98 -10.18
C ARG A 96 0.97 2.28 -8.71
N PRO A 97 2.12 2.89 -8.40
CA PRO A 97 2.36 3.43 -7.06
C PRO A 97 1.21 4.33 -6.64
N ARG A 98 0.78 4.19 -5.39
CA ARG A 98 -0.29 5.01 -4.79
C ARG A 98 0.16 5.55 -3.44
N SER A 99 -0.44 6.63 -2.98
CA SER A 99 -0.26 7.03 -1.58
C SER A 99 -0.84 5.97 -0.63
N THR A 100 -0.28 5.90 0.58
CA THR A 100 -0.80 5.10 1.67
C THR A 100 -0.68 5.85 3.00
N LYS A 101 -1.46 5.44 4.00
CA LYS A 101 -1.48 6.04 5.34
C LYS A 101 -0.48 5.42 6.30
N ASP A 102 0.14 4.32 5.93
CA ASP A 102 0.94 3.46 6.80
C ASP A 102 2.22 2.99 6.11
N VAL A 103 3.22 2.63 6.91
CA VAL A 103 4.41 1.94 6.44
C VAL A 103 4.43 0.54 7.04
N ASP A 104 4.20 -0.48 6.22
CA ASP A 104 4.24 -1.88 6.64
C ASP A 104 5.64 -2.46 6.57
N ILE A 105 6.08 -3.07 7.67
CA ILE A 105 7.42 -3.62 7.83
C ILE A 105 7.30 -5.04 8.38
N LEU A 106 7.88 -6.00 7.67
CA LEU A 106 8.00 -7.38 8.12
C LEU A 106 9.43 -7.64 8.61
N VAL A 107 9.55 -8.13 9.85
CA VAL A 107 10.84 -8.47 10.48
C VAL A 107 10.82 -9.87 11.06
N LYS A 108 11.99 -10.46 11.31
CA LYS A 108 12.09 -11.73 12.02
C LYS A 108 11.47 -11.58 13.43
N SER A 109 10.77 -12.62 13.89
CA SER A 109 10.15 -12.68 15.21
C SER A 109 11.18 -12.59 16.36
N GLY A 110 10.68 -12.44 17.59
CA GLY A 110 11.50 -12.39 18.81
C GLY A 110 12.36 -11.13 18.89
N ARG A 111 13.67 -11.30 19.12
CA ARG A 111 14.59 -10.17 19.38
C ARG A 111 14.63 -9.14 18.26
N ASN A 112 14.50 -9.54 16.99
CA ASN A 112 14.53 -8.59 15.87
C ASN A 112 13.27 -7.72 15.84
N HIS A 113 12.09 -8.32 16.07
CA HIS A 113 10.83 -7.58 16.22
C HIS A 113 10.91 -6.56 17.36
N ALA A 114 11.33 -6.99 18.56
CA ALA A 114 11.48 -6.08 19.70
C ALA A 114 12.47 -4.93 19.43
N ARG A 115 13.57 -5.20 18.72
CA ARG A 115 14.55 -4.17 18.31
C ARG A 115 13.98 -3.20 17.29
N ALA A 116 13.19 -3.67 16.33
CA ALA A 116 12.53 -2.83 15.34
C ALA A 116 11.53 -1.89 16.00
N VAL A 117 10.66 -2.43 16.86
CA VAL A 117 9.70 -1.64 17.63
C VAL A 117 10.41 -0.60 18.50
N LYS A 118 11.48 -0.98 19.19
CA LYS A 118 12.29 -0.03 19.99
C LYS A 118 12.89 1.08 19.13
N ALA A 119 13.50 0.74 17.99
CA ALA A 119 14.11 1.73 17.10
C ALA A 119 13.08 2.72 16.53
N LEU A 120 11.88 2.25 16.21
CA LEU A 120 10.82 3.11 15.70
C LEU A 120 10.19 3.99 16.78
N ARG A 121 10.10 3.49 18.02
CA ARG A 121 9.69 4.30 19.18
C ARG A 121 10.71 5.39 19.51
N GLU A 122 12.00 5.11 19.36
CA GLU A 122 13.06 6.13 19.47
C GLU A 122 12.95 7.18 18.34
N LEU A 123 12.55 6.77 17.14
CA LEU A 123 12.42 7.65 15.97
C LEU A 123 11.15 8.52 16.02
N TYR A 124 10.05 7.97 16.53
CA TYR A 124 8.73 8.59 16.60
C TYR A 124 8.16 8.48 18.03
N PRO A 125 8.75 9.19 19.01
CA PRO A 125 8.36 9.09 20.42
C PRO A 125 6.93 9.59 20.71
N GLU A 126 6.34 10.36 19.80
CA GLU A 126 4.98 10.89 19.89
C GLU A 126 3.88 9.87 19.52
N LEU A 127 4.24 8.76 18.88
CA LEU A 127 3.28 7.72 18.49
C LEU A 127 3.01 6.74 19.64
N GLU A 128 1.75 6.36 19.80
CA GLU A 128 1.36 5.26 20.68
C GLU A 128 1.68 3.92 20.01
N VAL A 129 2.12 2.94 20.80
CA VAL A 129 2.38 1.59 20.30
C VAL A 129 1.34 0.63 20.85
N HIS A 130 0.50 0.10 19.97
CA HIS A 130 -0.52 -0.90 20.30
C HIS A 130 0.00 -2.27 19.85
N ASN A 131 0.18 -3.20 20.80
CA ASN A 131 0.60 -4.56 20.49
C ASN A 131 -0.65 -5.41 20.23
N LEU A 132 -0.84 -5.82 18.98
CA LEU A 132 -1.92 -6.69 18.55
C LEU A 132 -1.35 -8.06 18.18
N THR A 133 -2.23 -9.03 17.98
CA THR A 133 -1.79 -10.38 17.56
C THR A 133 -1.10 -10.29 16.20
N GLY A 134 0.21 -10.57 16.16
CA GLY A 134 1.01 -10.60 14.94
C GLY A 134 1.60 -9.26 14.47
N VAL A 135 1.28 -8.14 15.14
CA VAL A 135 1.70 -6.78 14.72
C VAL A 135 1.88 -5.83 15.91
N ALA A 136 2.91 -5.00 15.85
CA ALA A 136 3.02 -3.80 16.68
C ALA A 136 2.64 -2.59 15.82
N ALA A 137 1.50 -1.99 16.13
CA ALA A 137 0.91 -0.87 15.40
C ALA A 137 1.30 0.45 16.06
N PHE A 138 1.89 1.36 15.30
CA PHE A 138 2.18 2.73 15.73
C PHE A 138 1.06 3.64 15.30
N VAL A 139 0.43 4.32 16.25
CA VAL A 139 -0.82 5.07 16.05
C VAL A 139 -0.60 6.51 16.52
N VAL A 140 -1.17 7.47 15.79
CA VAL A 140 -1.21 8.87 16.23
C VAL A 140 -2.19 8.96 17.41
N PRO A 141 -1.85 9.61 18.54
CA PRO A 141 -2.75 9.72 19.68
C PRO A 141 -4.15 10.22 19.28
N GLY A 142 -5.19 9.46 19.64
CA GLY A 142 -6.59 9.76 19.29
C GLY A 142 -7.06 9.25 17.92
N GLU A 143 -6.17 8.77 17.06
CA GLU A 143 -6.53 8.11 15.80
C GLU A 143 -6.78 6.61 16.01
N ARG A 144 -7.47 5.98 15.05
CA ARG A 144 -7.78 4.53 15.06
C ARG A 144 -6.92 3.72 14.11
N GLU A 145 -6.26 4.38 13.15
CA GLU A 145 -5.47 3.71 12.13
C GLU A 145 -3.99 3.85 12.45
N SER A 146 -3.25 2.77 12.26
CA SER A 146 -1.79 2.78 12.34
C SER A 146 -1.19 3.60 11.20
N VAL A 147 -0.04 4.19 11.48
CA VAL A 147 0.80 4.89 10.49
C VAL A 147 2.12 4.16 10.26
N ILE A 148 2.48 3.20 11.11
CA ILE A 148 3.57 2.24 10.89
C ILE A 148 3.13 0.90 11.50
N ASP A 149 3.23 -0.18 10.74
CA ASP A 149 2.93 -1.52 11.23
C ASP A 149 4.19 -2.40 11.18
N VAL A 150 4.59 -2.94 12.33
CA VAL A 150 5.72 -3.87 12.45
C VAL A 150 5.20 -5.27 12.68
N THR A 151 5.13 -6.04 11.61
CA THR A 151 4.68 -7.43 11.60
C THR A 151 5.84 -8.41 11.79
N PHE A 152 5.52 -9.61 12.27
CA PHE A 152 6.43 -10.75 12.27
C PHE A 152 5.73 -11.99 11.68
N PRO A 153 6.48 -13.01 11.24
CA PRO A 153 5.90 -14.25 10.71
C PRO A 153 5.07 -15.00 11.76
N HIS A 154 3.77 -14.74 11.76
CA HIS A 154 2.76 -15.43 12.57
C HIS A 154 1.94 -16.45 11.73
N ARG A 155 2.19 -16.49 10.42
CA ARG A 155 1.69 -17.49 9.47
C ARG A 155 2.84 -17.99 8.59
N HIS A 156 2.68 -19.17 7.99
CA HIS A 156 3.71 -19.80 7.17
C HIS A 156 4.00 -19.04 5.87
N ASP A 157 2.97 -18.49 5.20
CA ASP A 157 3.11 -17.66 4.01
C ASP A 157 3.91 -16.37 4.28
N ILE A 158 3.74 -15.78 5.46
CA ILE A 158 4.49 -14.59 5.88
C ILE A 158 5.95 -14.95 6.19
N ALA A 159 6.20 -16.14 6.75
CA ALA A 159 7.57 -16.63 6.96
C ALA A 159 8.30 -16.81 5.61
N GLU A 160 7.61 -17.37 4.62
CA GLU A 160 8.14 -17.56 3.26
C GLU A 160 8.38 -16.22 2.57
N THR A 161 7.49 -15.23 2.76
CA THR A 161 7.70 -13.85 2.30
C THR A 161 9.00 -13.27 2.85
N LEU A 162 9.27 -13.43 4.15
CA LEU A 162 10.49 -12.93 4.78
C LEU A 162 11.77 -13.60 4.23
N ALA A 163 11.67 -14.90 3.91
CA ALA A 163 12.79 -15.72 3.45
C ALA A 163 13.17 -15.43 1.99
N THR A 164 12.17 -15.21 1.13
CA THR A 164 12.36 -15.10 -0.32
C THR A 164 12.36 -13.67 -0.86
N ALA A 165 12.20 -12.68 0.03
CA ALA A 165 12.23 -11.26 -0.32
C ALA A 165 13.51 -10.84 -1.09
N ILE A 166 13.34 -9.99 -2.09
CA ILE A 166 14.42 -9.51 -2.97
C ILE A 166 15.02 -8.20 -2.46
N TRP A 167 16.33 -8.03 -2.65
CA TRP A 167 17.04 -6.81 -2.27
C TRP A 167 16.89 -5.72 -3.30
N LEU A 168 16.62 -4.51 -2.82
CA LEU A 168 16.64 -3.27 -3.58
C LEU A 168 17.64 -2.29 -2.96
N GLU A 169 18.24 -1.48 -3.82
CA GLU A 169 19.09 -0.36 -3.43
C GLU A 169 18.71 0.89 -4.21
N ASN A 170 18.55 2.01 -3.50
CA ASN A 170 18.23 3.30 -4.09
C ASN A 170 18.74 4.44 -3.21
N GLU A 171 19.54 5.36 -3.77
CA GLU A 171 20.01 6.57 -3.07
C GLU A 171 20.64 6.27 -1.68
N GLY A 172 21.42 5.18 -1.59
CA GLY A 172 22.06 4.73 -0.34
C GLY A 172 21.11 4.07 0.67
N LEU A 173 19.84 3.88 0.31
CA LEU A 173 18.89 3.05 1.05
C LEU A 173 18.93 1.62 0.50
N ARG A 174 19.01 0.65 1.39
CA ARG A 174 19.03 -0.78 1.07
C ARG A 174 17.98 -1.48 1.90
N TYR A 175 17.01 -2.09 1.24
CA TYR A 175 15.84 -2.72 1.85
C TYR A 175 15.41 -3.92 1.00
N ARG A 176 14.46 -4.70 1.49
CA ARG A 176 13.88 -5.81 0.74
C ARG A 176 12.41 -5.57 0.48
N ILE A 177 11.87 -6.17 -0.58
CA ILE A 177 10.44 -6.25 -0.86
C ILE A 177 10.04 -7.72 -1.13
N PRO A 178 8.76 -8.10 -0.97
CA PRO A 178 8.29 -9.43 -1.36
C PRO A 178 8.52 -9.68 -2.85
N ARG A 179 8.76 -10.93 -3.23
CA ARG A 179 8.58 -11.39 -4.63
C ARG A 179 7.11 -11.28 -5.03
N LEU A 180 6.82 -11.27 -6.33
CA LEU A 180 5.47 -11.12 -6.85
C LEU A 180 4.50 -12.15 -6.27
N GLU A 181 4.89 -13.42 -6.24
CA GLU A 181 4.07 -14.53 -5.75
C GLU A 181 3.77 -14.38 -4.25
N ALA A 182 4.78 -14.02 -3.46
CA ALA A 182 4.62 -13.73 -2.04
C ALA A 182 3.72 -12.50 -1.79
N ALA A 183 3.82 -11.46 -2.63
CA ALA A 183 2.93 -10.31 -2.56
C ALA A 183 1.47 -10.67 -2.86
N LEU A 184 1.24 -11.49 -3.90
CA LEU A 184 -0.08 -12.03 -4.24
C LEU A 184 -0.64 -12.89 -3.09
N ALA A 185 0.15 -13.80 -2.53
CA ALA A 185 -0.25 -14.63 -1.40
C ALA A 185 -0.59 -13.80 -0.14
N ASN A 186 0.18 -12.76 0.16
CA ASN A 186 -0.13 -11.86 1.28
C ASN A 186 -1.48 -11.15 1.09
N LYS A 187 -1.79 -10.69 -0.14
CA LYS A 187 -3.09 -10.08 -0.45
C LYS A 187 -4.22 -11.08 -0.40
N TYR A 188 -4.02 -12.29 -0.92
CA TYR A 188 -4.97 -13.39 -0.78
C TYR A 188 -5.29 -13.69 0.70
N GLY A 189 -4.27 -13.81 1.55
CA GLY A 189 -4.47 -14.00 2.98
C GLY A 189 -5.14 -12.83 3.69
N ALA A 190 -4.96 -11.59 3.21
CA ALA A 190 -5.68 -10.43 3.73
C ALA A 190 -7.17 -10.41 3.28
N MET A 191 -7.46 -10.88 2.07
CA MET A 191 -8.82 -11.00 1.55
C MET A 191 -9.65 -12.01 2.34
N LEU A 192 -9.03 -13.11 2.79
CA LEU A 192 -9.67 -14.17 3.59
C LEU A 192 -9.84 -13.83 5.08
N ALA A 193 -9.13 -12.82 5.60
CA ALA A 193 -9.17 -12.51 7.03
C ALA A 193 -10.60 -12.11 7.48
N LEU A 194 -11.15 -12.87 8.43
CA LEU A 194 -12.53 -12.73 8.90
C LEU A 194 -12.79 -11.36 9.55
N ASN A 195 -11.80 -10.84 10.25
CA ASN A 195 -11.85 -9.54 10.94
C ASN A 195 -11.39 -8.37 10.05
N ARG A 196 -11.13 -8.60 8.76
CA ARG A 196 -10.77 -7.53 7.83
C ARG A 196 -12.01 -6.69 7.53
N ASP A 197 -11.88 -5.38 7.68
CA ASP A 197 -12.89 -4.43 7.23
C ASP A 197 -13.21 -4.64 5.74
N HIS A 198 -14.49 -4.53 5.38
CA HIS A 198 -14.98 -4.76 4.02
C HIS A 198 -14.35 -3.82 2.97
N VAL A 199 -14.10 -2.56 3.31
CA VAL A 199 -13.44 -1.60 2.39
C VAL A 199 -11.97 -1.99 2.22
N LYS A 200 -11.27 -2.32 3.32
CA LYS A 200 -9.88 -2.80 3.24
C LYS A 200 -9.78 -4.11 2.43
N ARG A 201 -10.71 -5.04 2.61
CA ARG A 201 -10.80 -6.29 1.83
C ARG A 201 -10.97 -6.00 0.33
N ALA A 202 -11.86 -5.08 -0.03
CA ALA A 202 -12.05 -4.67 -1.43
C ALA A 202 -10.76 -4.05 -2.01
N GLN A 203 -10.06 -3.21 -1.24
CA GLN A 203 -8.77 -2.67 -1.65
C GLN A 203 -7.72 -3.77 -1.84
N ASP A 204 -7.68 -4.78 -0.97
CA ASP A 204 -6.77 -5.91 -1.10
C ASP A 204 -7.05 -6.72 -2.39
N ALA A 205 -8.32 -6.89 -2.78
CA ALA A 205 -8.71 -7.52 -4.05
C ALA A 205 -8.30 -6.67 -5.27
N VAL A 206 -8.44 -5.34 -5.20
CA VAL A 206 -7.97 -4.43 -6.25
C VAL A 206 -6.45 -4.48 -6.39
N ASP A 207 -5.72 -4.46 -5.27
CA ASP A 207 -4.26 -4.58 -5.27
C ASP A 207 -3.82 -5.94 -5.86
N PHE A 208 -4.48 -7.05 -5.47
CA PHE A 208 -4.24 -8.39 -6.03
C PHE A 208 -4.44 -8.41 -7.55
N MET A 209 -5.59 -7.91 -8.02
CA MET A 209 -5.90 -7.84 -9.44
C MET A 209 -4.89 -6.97 -10.20
N GLY A 210 -4.48 -5.84 -9.62
CA GLY A 210 -3.48 -4.94 -10.18
C GLY A 210 -2.16 -5.67 -10.43
N MET A 211 -1.67 -6.44 -9.46
CA MET A 211 -0.45 -7.24 -9.59
C MET A 211 -0.60 -8.34 -10.64
N ALA A 212 -1.67 -9.14 -10.57
CA ALA A 212 -1.89 -10.27 -11.48
C ALA A 212 -2.04 -9.84 -12.94
N ARG A 213 -2.66 -8.68 -13.20
CA ARG A 213 -2.75 -8.15 -14.57
C ARG A 213 -1.45 -7.48 -15.00
N HIS A 214 -0.69 -6.84 -14.10
CA HIS A 214 0.54 -6.15 -14.48
C HIS A 214 1.64 -7.15 -14.85
N SER A 215 1.60 -8.36 -14.30
CA SER A 215 2.48 -9.45 -14.69
C SER A 215 2.30 -9.93 -16.14
N THR A 216 1.27 -9.45 -16.86
CA THR A 216 1.07 -9.76 -18.29
C THR A 216 1.57 -8.64 -19.20
N ASP A 217 2.08 -7.54 -18.64
CA ASP A 217 2.65 -6.46 -19.45
C ASP A 217 4.00 -6.87 -20.03
N GLU A 218 4.32 -6.33 -21.19
CA GLU A 218 5.60 -6.57 -21.87
C GLU A 218 6.79 -6.21 -20.96
N GLY A 219 7.80 -7.09 -20.93
CA GLY A 219 9.01 -6.91 -20.12
C GLY A 219 8.85 -7.23 -18.63
N ARG A 220 7.75 -7.87 -18.23
CA ARG A 220 7.56 -8.36 -16.85
C ARG A 220 7.82 -9.84 -16.72
N ASP A 221 8.33 -10.22 -15.56
CA ASP A 221 8.46 -11.63 -15.19
C ASP A 221 7.06 -12.23 -15.02
N PRO A 222 6.77 -13.38 -15.65
CA PRO A 222 5.50 -14.06 -15.46
C PRO A 222 5.39 -14.57 -14.02
N ILE A 223 4.16 -14.72 -13.53
CA ILE A 223 3.88 -15.34 -12.24
C ILE A 223 4.33 -16.80 -12.29
N ASP A 224 5.15 -17.22 -11.33
CA ASP A 224 5.42 -18.63 -11.08
C ASP A 224 4.18 -19.26 -10.43
N MET A 225 3.34 -19.89 -11.27
CA MET A 225 2.05 -20.45 -10.84
C MET A 225 2.23 -21.66 -9.91
N GLU A 226 3.28 -22.45 -10.08
CA GLU A 226 3.54 -23.59 -9.19
C GLU A 226 3.90 -23.10 -7.80
N TRP A 227 4.79 -22.11 -7.71
CA TRP A 227 5.17 -21.54 -6.43
C TRP A 227 4.03 -20.76 -5.78
N LEU A 228 3.23 -20.02 -6.56
CA LEU A 228 2.06 -19.33 -6.06
C LEU A 228 1.04 -20.30 -5.46
N ALA A 229 0.80 -21.46 -6.10
CA ALA A 229 -0.08 -22.49 -5.55
C ALA A 229 0.43 -23.01 -4.20
N LYS A 230 1.75 -23.27 -4.08
CA LYS A 230 2.37 -23.66 -2.80
C LYS A 230 2.15 -22.60 -1.72
N LEU A 231 2.31 -21.31 -2.05
CA LEU A 231 2.06 -20.21 -1.13
C LEU A 231 0.57 -20.10 -0.75
N GLY A 232 -0.35 -20.32 -1.69
CA GLY A 232 -1.79 -20.35 -1.43
C GLY A 232 -2.17 -21.42 -0.40
N GLU A 233 -1.56 -22.60 -0.49
CA GLU A 233 -1.76 -23.69 0.47
C GLU A 233 -1.22 -23.33 1.87
N LEU A 234 -0.14 -22.55 1.95
CA LEU A 234 0.34 -22.02 3.24
C LEU A 234 -0.59 -20.97 3.84
N VAL A 235 -1.36 -20.25 3.02
CA VAL A 235 -2.37 -19.28 3.48
C VAL A 235 -3.63 -19.99 3.98
N TRP A 236 -4.14 -20.95 3.20
CA TRP A 236 -5.36 -21.70 3.49
C TRP A 236 -5.18 -23.17 3.14
N PRO A 237 -4.86 -24.04 4.13
CA PRO A 237 -4.69 -25.46 3.87
C PRO A 237 -5.97 -26.15 3.38
N GLY A 238 -5.83 -27.12 2.47
CA GLY A 238 -6.91 -27.91 1.91
C GLY A 238 -7.63 -27.24 0.73
N GLY A 239 -6.96 -26.35 -0.02
CA GLY A 239 -7.53 -25.77 -1.24
C GLY A 239 -7.10 -24.34 -1.55
N GLY A 240 -6.28 -23.71 -0.71
CA GLY A 240 -5.79 -22.35 -0.95
C GLY A 240 -4.91 -22.25 -2.19
N GLY A 241 -4.20 -23.34 -2.53
CA GLY A 241 -3.39 -23.42 -3.75
C GLY A 241 -4.24 -23.35 -5.02
N GLU A 242 -5.31 -24.11 -5.12
CA GLU A 242 -6.20 -24.06 -6.31
C GLU A 242 -6.96 -22.73 -6.38
N GLU A 243 -7.42 -22.21 -5.24
CA GLU A 243 -8.17 -20.97 -5.22
C GLU A 243 -7.34 -19.75 -5.66
N ILE A 244 -6.11 -19.60 -5.15
CA ILE A 244 -5.29 -18.43 -5.50
C ILE A 244 -4.96 -18.40 -7.00
N ILE A 245 -4.78 -19.57 -7.62
CA ILE A 245 -4.59 -19.70 -9.06
C ILE A 245 -5.83 -19.25 -9.82
N ARG A 246 -7.01 -19.74 -9.43
CA ARG A 246 -8.29 -19.28 -9.99
C ARG A 246 -8.46 -17.77 -9.86
N PHE A 247 -8.04 -17.16 -8.74
CA PHE A 247 -8.10 -15.71 -8.56
C PHE A 247 -7.16 -14.96 -9.50
N VAL A 248 -5.96 -15.47 -9.76
CA VAL A 248 -5.06 -14.89 -10.77
C VAL A 248 -5.67 -14.95 -12.16
N GLU A 249 -6.29 -16.07 -12.53
CA GLU A 249 -6.96 -16.23 -13.82
C GLU A 249 -8.15 -15.26 -13.98
N GLN A 250 -9.00 -15.15 -12.96
CA GLN A 250 -10.08 -14.16 -12.90
C GLN A 250 -9.55 -12.74 -13.05
N ALA A 251 -8.51 -12.38 -12.31
CA ALA A 251 -7.90 -11.06 -12.38
C ALA A 251 -7.37 -10.76 -13.79
N LYS A 252 -6.67 -11.70 -14.42
CA LYS A 252 -6.18 -11.58 -15.80
C LYS A 252 -7.33 -11.40 -16.81
N ALA A 253 -8.47 -12.04 -16.57
CA ALA A 253 -9.71 -11.86 -17.33
C ALA A 253 -10.48 -10.56 -17.01
N GLY A 254 -9.96 -9.72 -16.10
CA GLY A 254 -10.60 -8.45 -15.71
C GLY A 254 -11.71 -8.60 -14.67
N VAL A 255 -11.85 -9.77 -14.04
CA VAL A 255 -12.80 -10.03 -12.96
C VAL A 255 -12.11 -9.78 -11.62
N VAL A 256 -12.72 -8.97 -10.76
CA VAL A 256 -12.20 -8.74 -9.40
C VAL A 256 -12.46 -9.99 -8.55
N PRO A 257 -11.41 -10.64 -8.01
CA PRO A 257 -11.61 -11.86 -7.23
C PRO A 257 -12.38 -11.58 -5.93
N ASN A 258 -13.36 -12.42 -5.61
CA ASN A 258 -14.17 -12.30 -4.40
C ASN A 258 -14.17 -13.64 -3.62
N PRO A 259 -13.54 -13.70 -2.44
CA PRO A 259 -13.50 -14.93 -1.64
C PRO A 259 -14.85 -15.31 -1.03
N MET A 260 -15.80 -14.38 -0.97
CA MET A 260 -17.13 -14.61 -0.38
C MET A 260 -18.15 -15.15 -1.40
N GLY A 261 -17.79 -15.28 -2.67
CA GLY A 261 -18.67 -15.75 -3.75
C GLY A 261 -18.68 -17.26 -3.96
N ARG A 262 -18.25 -18.04 -2.96
CA ARG A 262 -18.33 -19.50 -2.98
C ARG A 262 -19.73 -19.98 -2.62
#